data_AF-A0A409Y5H6-F1
#
_entry.id   AF-A0A409Y5H6-F1
#
_cell.length_a   1.000
_cell.length_b   1.000
_cell.length_c   1.000
_cell.angle_alpha   90.00
_cell.angle_beta   90.00
_cell.angle_gamma   90.00
#
_symmetry.space_group_name_H-M   'P 1'
#
loop_
_entity.id
_entity.type
_entity.pdbx_description
1 polymer ?
#
loop_
_entity_poly.entity_id
_entity_poly.type
_entity_poly.pdbx_seq_one_letter_code
_entity_poly.pdbx_strand_id
1 'polypeptide(L)'
;MSSVPIHGNYHGYYTKRPFFNDERLRVLPSDLFRGSRVLDVGCNEGWVTCEIAQSFGARSVIGVDIDETLIEGAWRRRRTVWSMQAPTSRNSMTMDTDVVSHGGSTSTHEHRTQDPEPYYFPASCEHEFGSLPIPPSSNRGKDSFPHNITFRTADWVRTPIPEDSQLYDVVVAFSLSKWIHLNEGDEGLKFFFRRVFEVLKRGGTFVLEPQPWESYAKAKRLDHVC
;
A
#
# COMPACT_ATOMS: atom_id res chain seq x y z
N MET A 1 26.76 7.28 8.57
CA MET A 1 26.57 8.58 7.91
C MET A 1 25.21 8.53 7.24
N SER A 2 24.23 9.36 7.62
CA SER A 2 22.95 9.35 6.90
C SER A 2 23.18 9.92 5.50
N SER A 3 22.87 9.14 4.47
CA SER A 3 22.85 9.63 3.10
C SER A 3 21.88 10.81 3.00
N VAL A 4 22.25 11.83 2.23
CA VAL A 4 21.35 12.95 1.94
C VAL A 4 20.19 12.40 1.10
N PRO A 5 18.92 12.68 1.45
CA PRO A 5 17.76 12.08 0.80
C PRO A 5 17.45 12.76 -0.54
N ILE A 6 18.34 12.56 -1.52
CA ILE A 6 18.30 13.17 -2.86
C ILE A 6 17.03 12.81 -3.65
N HIS A 7 16.43 11.65 -3.37
CA HIS A 7 15.19 11.18 -3.99
C HIS A 7 13.97 11.34 -3.07
N GLY A 8 14.10 12.05 -1.95
CA GLY A 8 13.04 12.14 -0.95
C GLY A 8 12.83 10.85 -0.15
N ASN A 9 13.81 9.96 -0.19
CA ASN A 9 13.91 8.69 0.55
C ASN A 9 14.16 8.94 2.06
N TYR A 10 13.27 9.69 2.70
CA TYR A 10 13.35 9.93 4.14
C TYR A 10 13.00 8.66 4.91
N HIS A 11 13.93 8.19 5.75
CA HIS A 11 13.62 7.21 6.79
C HIS A 11 12.64 7.79 7.80
N GLY A 12 11.64 6.99 8.17
CA GLY A 12 10.62 7.43 9.12
C GLY A 12 9.74 8.58 8.62
N TYR A 13 9.56 8.75 7.30
CA TYR A 13 8.62 9.71 6.71
C TYR A 13 7.23 9.65 7.37
N TYR A 14 6.80 8.44 7.74
CA TYR A 14 5.52 8.16 8.37
C TYR A 14 5.54 8.17 9.90
N THR A 15 6.68 8.39 10.56
CA THR A 15 6.77 8.35 12.05
C THR A 15 5.86 9.36 12.77
N LYS A 16 5.46 10.44 12.08
CA LYS A 16 4.54 11.46 12.60
C LYS A 16 3.08 11.23 12.19
N ARG A 17 2.81 10.21 11.37
CA ARG A 17 1.48 9.85 10.90
C ARG A 17 0.92 8.72 11.77
N PRO A 18 -0.40 8.60 11.91
CA PRO A 18 -0.97 7.48 12.62
C PRO A 18 -0.61 6.18 11.89
N PHE A 19 -0.55 5.05 12.62
CA PHE A 19 -0.18 3.74 12.07
C PHE A 19 -1.14 3.17 11.02
N PHE A 20 -2.30 3.79 10.89
CA PHE A 20 -3.44 3.44 10.06
C PHE A 20 -4.23 4.70 9.80
N ASN A 21 -5.18 4.64 8.86
CA ASN A 21 -6.03 5.75 8.48
C ASN A 21 -5.21 6.91 7.91
N ASP A 22 -4.32 6.64 6.95
CA ASP A 22 -3.68 7.73 6.22
C ASP A 22 -4.77 8.64 5.63
N GLU A 23 -4.72 9.91 5.98
CA GLU A 23 -5.75 10.90 5.60
C GLU A 23 -5.92 11.00 4.09
N ARG A 24 -4.86 10.71 3.31
CA ARG A 24 -4.91 10.72 1.85
C ARG A 24 -5.78 9.60 1.30
N LEU A 25 -5.84 8.45 1.97
CA LEU A 25 -6.73 7.36 1.56
C LEU A 25 -8.19 7.66 1.91
N ARG A 26 -8.44 8.41 3.00
CA ARG A 26 -9.80 8.76 3.46
C ARG A 26 -10.56 9.68 2.51
N VAL A 27 -9.86 10.47 1.70
CA VAL A 27 -10.49 11.40 0.74
C VAL A 27 -10.79 10.74 -0.60
N LEU A 28 -10.34 9.51 -0.82
CA LEU A 28 -10.58 8.76 -2.06
C LEU A 28 -11.94 8.03 -2.01
N PRO A 29 -12.53 7.69 -3.17
CA PRO A 29 -13.73 6.86 -3.22
C PRO A 29 -13.50 5.53 -2.47
N SER A 30 -14.46 5.14 -1.63
CA SER A 30 -14.33 4.00 -0.72
C SER A 30 -14.20 2.64 -1.42
N ASP A 31 -14.61 2.56 -2.68
CA ASP A 31 -14.59 1.37 -3.53
C ASP A 31 -13.42 1.36 -4.53
N LEU A 32 -12.63 2.42 -4.61
CA LEU A 32 -11.55 2.59 -5.60
C LEU A 32 -10.61 1.37 -5.67
N PHE A 33 -10.26 0.81 -4.52
CA PHE A 33 -9.31 -0.29 -4.42
C PHE A 33 -9.97 -1.67 -4.36
N ARG A 34 -11.30 -1.76 -4.22
CA ARG A 34 -11.99 -3.04 -3.99
C ARG A 34 -11.85 -3.96 -5.21
N GLY A 35 -11.18 -5.10 -5.00
CA GLY A 35 -10.89 -6.06 -6.07
C GLY A 35 -9.87 -5.55 -7.09
N SER A 36 -9.22 -4.41 -6.83
CA SER A 36 -8.31 -3.76 -7.78
C SER A 36 -6.90 -4.33 -7.70
N ARG A 37 -6.18 -4.30 -8.82
CA ARG A 37 -4.73 -4.43 -8.90
C ARG A 37 -4.09 -3.05 -8.84
N VAL A 38 -3.29 -2.80 -7.82
CA VAL A 38 -2.79 -1.48 -7.45
C VAL A 38 -1.26 -1.42 -7.59
N LEU A 39 -0.75 -0.34 -8.18
CA LEU A 39 0.66 0.04 -8.10
C LEU A 39 0.81 1.27 -7.21
N ASP A 40 1.73 1.23 -6.25
CA ASP A 40 2.13 2.35 -5.40
C ASP A 40 3.56 2.76 -5.73
N VAL A 41 3.72 3.86 -6.46
CA VAL A 41 5.02 4.37 -6.89
C VAL A 41 5.59 5.31 -5.83
N GLY A 42 6.82 5.04 -5.40
CA GLY A 42 7.45 5.75 -4.28
C GLY A 42 6.87 5.32 -2.94
N CYS A 43 6.74 4.00 -2.74
CA CYS A 43 6.03 3.44 -1.59
C CYS A 43 6.73 3.66 -0.24
N ASN A 44 8.00 4.10 -0.24
CA ASN A 44 8.84 4.30 0.94
C ASN A 44 8.83 3.02 1.81
N GLU A 45 8.63 3.14 3.13
CA GLU A 45 8.55 2.02 4.07
C GLU A 45 7.18 1.29 4.03
N GLY A 46 6.37 1.49 2.99
CA GLY A 46 5.19 0.68 2.68
C GLY A 46 3.99 0.90 3.60
N TRP A 47 3.88 2.03 4.31
CA TRP A 47 2.77 2.28 5.25
C TRP A 47 1.42 2.34 4.52
N VAL A 48 1.31 3.24 3.52
CA VAL A 48 0.11 3.35 2.68
C VAL A 48 -0.14 2.06 1.90
N THR A 49 0.92 1.48 1.34
CA THR A 49 0.83 0.25 0.55
C THR A 49 0.24 -0.92 1.36
N CYS A 50 0.69 -1.08 2.62
CA CYS A 50 0.15 -2.09 3.53
C CYS A 50 -1.31 -1.80 3.86
N GLU A 51 -1.67 -0.54 4.10
CA GLU A 51 -3.05 -0.16 4.41
C GLU A 51 -4.00 -0.45 3.24
N ILE A 52 -3.62 -0.12 2.00
CA ILE A 52 -4.39 -0.46 0.80
C ILE A 52 -4.61 -1.98 0.70
N ALA A 53 -3.55 -2.76 0.92
CA ALA A 53 -3.60 -4.22 0.81
C ALA A 53 -4.41 -4.89 1.93
N GLN A 54 -4.35 -4.37 3.15
CA GLN A 54 -5.01 -4.94 4.32
C GLN A 54 -6.49 -4.54 4.42
N SER A 55 -6.80 -3.26 4.20
CA SER A 55 -8.06 -2.66 4.67
C SER A 55 -8.95 -2.10 3.56
N PHE A 56 -8.42 -1.88 2.36
CA PHE A 56 -9.18 -1.29 1.24
C PHE A 56 -9.62 -2.32 0.18
N GLY A 57 -9.45 -3.62 0.47
CA GLY A 57 -9.98 -4.71 -0.35
C GLY A 57 -9.26 -4.91 -1.69
N ALA A 58 -8.03 -4.41 -1.84
CA ALA A 58 -7.23 -4.64 -3.04
C ALA A 58 -6.95 -6.14 -3.25
N ARG A 59 -7.13 -6.61 -4.50
CA ARG A 59 -6.81 -7.99 -4.89
C ARG A 59 -5.30 -8.22 -4.91
N SER A 60 -4.54 -7.22 -5.34
CA SER A 60 -3.08 -7.26 -5.33
C SER A 60 -2.49 -5.86 -5.32
N VAL A 61 -1.46 -5.60 -4.52
CA VAL A 61 -0.77 -4.32 -4.39
C VAL A 61 0.73 -4.52 -4.61
N ILE A 62 1.31 -3.69 -5.47
CA ILE A 62 2.73 -3.67 -5.77
C ILE A 62 3.28 -2.33 -5.32
N GLY A 63 4.18 -2.33 -4.34
CA GLY A 63 4.91 -1.14 -3.93
C GLY A 63 6.29 -1.10 -4.59
N VAL A 64 6.66 0.04 -5.16
CA VAL A 64 8.00 0.26 -5.72
C VAL A 64 8.65 1.49 -5.09
N ASP A 65 9.93 1.39 -4.78
CA ASP A 65 10.74 2.50 -4.33
C ASP A 65 12.17 2.33 -4.87
N ILE A 66 12.88 3.43 -5.06
CA ILE A 66 14.25 3.41 -5.59
C ILE A 66 15.27 2.97 -4.53
N ASP A 67 14.93 3.12 -3.24
CA ASP A 67 15.83 2.81 -2.13
C ASP A 67 15.58 1.41 -1.56
N GLU A 68 16.57 0.53 -1.68
CA GLU A 68 16.51 -0.85 -1.17
C GLU A 68 16.28 -0.91 0.34
N THR A 69 16.85 0.01 1.11
CA THR A 69 16.72 0.03 2.57
C THR A 69 15.27 0.34 2.98
N LEU A 70 14.60 1.21 2.23
CA LEU A 70 13.18 1.52 2.45
C LEU A 70 12.31 0.31 2.09
N ILE A 71 12.62 -0.39 1.01
CA ILE A 71 11.93 -1.63 0.61
C ILE A 71 12.10 -2.75 1.65
N GLU A 72 13.29 -2.91 2.23
CA GLU A 72 13.46 -3.80 3.38
C GLU A 72 12.59 -3.37 4.57
N GLY A 73 12.49 -2.06 4.82
CA GLY A 73 11.58 -1.46 5.78
C GLY A 73 10.11 -1.82 5.50
N ALA A 74 9.69 -1.76 4.24
CA ALA A 74 8.35 -2.12 3.79
C ALA A 74 8.05 -3.62 4.02
N TRP A 75 9.02 -4.51 3.77
CA TRP A 75 8.87 -5.92 4.09
C TRP A 75 8.78 -6.19 5.60
N ARG A 76 9.50 -5.42 6.44
CA ARG A 76 9.33 -5.46 7.91
C ARG A 76 7.95 -4.94 8.31
N ARG A 77 7.50 -3.81 7.77
CA ARG A 77 6.17 -3.22 8.00
C ARG A 77 5.06 -4.23 7.71
N ARG A 78 5.12 -4.94 6.57
CA ARG A 78 4.15 -6.00 6.24
C ARG A 78 4.04 -7.05 7.35
N ARG A 79 5.18 -7.49 7.92
CA ARG A 79 5.19 -8.47 9.02
C ARG A 79 4.61 -7.89 10.31
N THR A 80 4.92 -6.64 10.64
CA THR A 80 4.33 -5.92 11.78
C THR A 80 2.81 -5.82 11.65
N VAL A 81 2.33 -5.31 10.51
CA VAL A 81 0.89 -5.15 10.24
C VAL A 81 0.17 -6.50 10.28
N TRP A 82 0.79 -7.56 9.76
CA TRP A 82 0.30 -8.93 9.88
C TRP A 82 0.19 -9.41 11.33
N SER A 83 1.18 -9.08 12.15
CA SER A 83 1.24 -9.53 13.55
C SER A 83 0.19 -8.88 14.43
N MET A 84 -0.25 -7.68 14.07
CA MET A 84 -1.27 -6.91 14.80
C MET A 84 -2.70 -7.24 14.38
N GLN A 85 -2.88 -7.84 13.20
CA GLN A 85 -4.19 -8.12 12.62
C GLN A 85 -4.94 -9.22 13.38
N ALA A 86 -6.26 -9.04 13.53
CA ALA A 86 -7.14 -10.10 14.01
C ALA A 86 -7.03 -11.35 13.13
N PRO A 87 -7.09 -12.54 13.76
CA PRO A 87 -7.38 -13.75 13.02
C PRO A 87 -8.70 -13.55 12.24
N THR A 88 -8.65 -13.72 10.93
CA THR A 88 -9.88 -13.74 10.12
C THR A 88 -10.83 -14.80 10.68
N SER A 89 -12.02 -14.37 11.10
CA SER A 89 -13.11 -15.24 11.54
C SER A 89 -13.33 -16.32 10.49
N ARG A 90 -13.05 -17.58 10.84
CA ARG A 90 -13.59 -18.73 10.10
C ARG A 90 -15.10 -18.70 10.32
N ASN A 91 -15.86 -17.95 9.53
CA ASN A 91 -17.31 -18.07 9.58
C ASN A 91 -17.67 -19.49 9.11
N SER A 92 -18.19 -20.25 10.07
CA SER A 92 -18.95 -21.50 10.01
C SER A 92 -18.74 -22.40 8.79
N MET A 93 -18.11 -23.56 9.04
CA MET A 93 -18.62 -24.78 8.41
C MET A 93 -20.11 -24.86 8.78
N THR A 94 -20.99 -24.59 7.81
CA THR A 94 -22.40 -24.96 7.89
C THR A 94 -22.46 -26.47 8.02
N MET A 95 -22.57 -26.97 9.25
CA MET A 95 -23.21 -28.25 9.48
C MET A 95 -24.68 -28.01 9.20
N ASP A 96 -25.14 -28.49 8.04
CA ASP A 96 -26.56 -28.65 7.75
C ASP A 96 -27.22 -29.36 8.94
N THR A 97 -28.00 -28.62 9.71
CA THR A 97 -29.03 -29.21 10.56
C THR A 97 -30.29 -28.41 10.32
N ASP A 98 -31.19 -29.04 9.56
CA ASP A 98 -32.57 -28.63 9.40
C ASP A 98 -33.23 -28.44 10.77
N VAL A 99 -33.55 -27.20 11.14
CA VAL A 99 -34.56 -26.94 12.18
C VAL A 99 -35.42 -25.75 11.75
N VAL A 100 -36.71 -26.04 11.72
CA VAL A 100 -37.85 -25.24 11.24
C VAL A 100 -38.01 -23.90 11.98
N SER A 101 -38.51 -22.92 11.22
CA SER A 101 -38.86 -21.52 11.54
C SER A 101 -39.52 -21.28 12.90
N HIS A 102 -39.37 -20.06 13.46
CA HIS A 102 -40.46 -19.22 13.98
C HIS A 102 -40.06 -17.72 13.89
N GLY A 103 -41.00 -16.88 13.49
CA GLY A 103 -40.78 -15.51 13.05
C GLY A 103 -40.31 -14.51 14.11
N GLY A 104 -39.54 -13.53 13.64
CA GLY A 104 -39.14 -12.32 14.35
C GLY A 104 -38.40 -11.40 13.39
N SER A 105 -38.81 -10.14 13.29
CA SER A 105 -38.28 -9.14 12.38
C SER A 105 -36.77 -8.95 12.57
N THR A 106 -35.96 -9.41 11.62
CA THR A 106 -34.50 -9.18 11.61
C THR A 106 -34.16 -8.13 10.57
N SER A 107 -33.65 -6.99 11.07
CA SER A 107 -32.98 -5.95 10.31
C SER A 107 -32.00 -6.56 9.30
N THR A 108 -32.12 -6.16 8.04
CA THR A 108 -31.15 -6.42 6.98
C THR A 108 -29.83 -5.76 7.32
N HIS A 109 -29.00 -6.42 8.15
CA HIS A 109 -27.59 -6.12 8.24
C HIS A 109 -26.97 -6.58 6.93
N GLU A 110 -26.77 -5.64 6.01
CA GLU A 110 -25.88 -5.83 4.87
C GLU A 110 -24.56 -6.39 5.41
N HIS A 111 -24.23 -7.59 4.96
CA HIS A 111 -23.05 -8.34 5.35
C HIS A 111 -21.83 -7.63 4.77
N ARG A 112 -21.37 -6.53 5.42
CA ARG A 112 -20.02 -6.01 5.23
C ARG A 112 -19.09 -7.19 5.39
N THR A 113 -18.37 -7.55 4.32
CA THR A 113 -17.16 -8.34 4.44
C THR A 113 -16.37 -7.76 5.59
N GLN A 114 -16.22 -8.50 6.69
CA GLN A 114 -15.60 -7.98 7.91
C GLN A 114 -14.17 -7.55 7.55
N ASP A 115 -13.95 -6.25 7.42
CA ASP A 115 -12.62 -5.69 7.24
C ASP A 115 -11.78 -6.19 8.43
N PRO A 116 -10.57 -6.71 8.20
CA PRO A 116 -9.78 -7.29 9.26
C PRO A 116 -9.49 -6.23 10.33
N GLU A 117 -9.78 -6.54 11.60
CA GLU A 117 -9.45 -5.62 12.70
C GLU A 117 -7.92 -5.49 12.78
N PRO A 118 -7.33 -4.32 12.45
CA PRO A 118 -5.88 -4.20 12.31
C PRO A 118 -5.14 -4.07 13.66
N TYR A 119 -5.88 -3.94 14.78
CA TYR A 119 -5.36 -3.65 16.13
C TYR A 119 -5.78 -4.69 17.17
N TYR A 120 -5.86 -5.95 16.76
CA TYR A 120 -6.27 -7.02 17.64
C TYR A 120 -5.16 -7.41 18.63
N PHE A 121 -3.92 -7.50 18.14
CA PHE A 121 -2.79 -7.93 18.96
C PHE A 121 -1.97 -6.72 19.46
N PRO A 122 -1.65 -6.63 20.77
CA PRO A 122 -0.90 -5.49 21.30
C PRO A 122 0.48 -5.33 20.66
N ALA A 123 0.84 -4.08 20.32
CA ALA A 123 2.15 -3.74 19.79
C ALA A 123 3.32 -4.16 20.71
N SER A 124 3.08 -4.20 22.02
CA SER A 124 4.06 -4.66 23.01
C SER A 124 4.47 -6.11 22.79
N CYS A 125 3.55 -6.96 22.32
CA CYS A 125 3.86 -8.37 22.11
C CYS A 125 4.76 -8.58 20.89
N GLU A 126 4.62 -7.81 19.81
CA GLU A 126 5.61 -7.84 18.73
C GLU A 126 6.98 -7.35 19.21
N HIS A 127 7.01 -6.33 20.06
CA HIS A 127 8.27 -5.83 20.61
C HIS A 127 8.96 -6.85 21.53
N GLU A 128 8.20 -7.60 22.32
CA GLU A 128 8.71 -8.59 23.28
C GLU A 128 9.04 -9.94 22.62
N PHE A 129 8.23 -10.39 21.66
CA PHE A 129 8.32 -11.74 21.07
C PHE A 129 8.72 -11.75 19.59
N GLY A 130 8.84 -10.58 18.95
CA GLY A 130 9.05 -10.45 17.52
C GLY A 130 7.76 -10.57 16.70
N SER A 131 7.88 -10.31 15.39
CA SER A 131 6.75 -10.42 14.46
C SER A 131 6.34 -11.89 14.25
N LEU A 132 5.03 -12.13 14.14
CA LEU A 132 4.48 -13.45 13.83
C LEU A 132 4.97 -13.94 12.46
N PRO A 133 5.23 -15.25 12.31
CA PRO A 133 5.54 -15.82 11.01
C PRO A 133 4.32 -15.69 10.08
N ILE A 134 4.60 -15.38 8.81
CA ILE A 134 3.57 -15.38 7.75
C ILE A 134 3.36 -16.83 7.30
N PRO A 135 2.15 -17.41 7.46
CA PRO A 135 1.87 -18.77 7.00
C PRO A 135 1.95 -18.87 5.48
N PRO A 136 2.12 -20.07 4.89
CA PRO A 136 2.08 -20.24 3.44
C PRO A 136 0.74 -19.79 2.82
N SER A 137 0.78 -19.21 1.63
CA SER A 137 -0.42 -18.69 0.93
C SER A 137 -1.44 -19.76 0.57
N SER A 138 -1.05 -21.03 0.52
CA SER A 138 -1.95 -22.19 0.38
C SER A 138 -3.05 -22.21 1.45
N ASN A 139 -2.82 -21.61 2.62
CA ASN A 139 -3.71 -21.72 3.77
C ASN A 139 -4.72 -20.55 3.86
N ARG A 140 -4.45 -19.43 3.18
CA ARG A 140 -5.25 -18.18 3.29
C ARG A 140 -5.71 -17.59 1.96
N GLY A 141 -5.18 -18.07 0.84
CA GLY A 141 -5.40 -17.48 -0.47
C GLY A 141 -4.31 -16.48 -0.83
N LYS A 142 -4.05 -16.33 -2.14
CA LYS A 142 -3.02 -15.43 -2.66
C LYS A 142 -3.49 -13.97 -2.71
N ASP A 143 -4.79 -13.76 -2.72
CA ASP A 143 -5.43 -12.47 -2.97
C ASP A 143 -5.87 -11.76 -1.67
N SER A 144 -5.38 -12.22 -0.52
CA SER A 144 -5.62 -11.62 0.80
C SER A 144 -4.32 -11.22 1.48
N PHE A 145 -4.35 -10.17 2.30
CA PHE A 145 -3.22 -9.78 3.13
C PHE A 145 -2.80 -10.94 4.07
N PRO A 146 -1.49 -11.23 4.22
CA PRO A 146 -0.30 -10.49 3.74
C PRO A 146 0.29 -11.02 2.42
N HIS A 147 -0.49 -11.78 1.65
CA HIS A 147 -0.05 -12.42 0.41
C HIS A 147 -0.33 -11.59 -0.84
N ASN A 148 -1.33 -10.72 -0.79
CA ASN A 148 -1.72 -9.82 -1.86
C ASN A 148 -0.80 -8.60 -2.01
N ILE A 149 0.35 -8.55 -1.34
CA ILE A 149 1.28 -7.41 -1.39
C ILE A 149 2.69 -7.87 -1.71
N THR A 150 3.37 -7.13 -2.61
CA THR A 150 4.77 -7.33 -2.96
C THR A 150 5.48 -5.99 -3.05
N PHE A 151 6.75 -5.96 -2.66
CA PHE A 151 7.60 -4.77 -2.75
C PHE A 151 8.79 -5.02 -3.68
N ARG A 152 9.20 -4.02 -4.45
CA ARG A 152 10.39 -4.07 -5.32
C ARG A 152 11.22 -2.79 -5.20
N THR A 153 12.53 -2.99 -5.12
CA THR A 153 13.50 -1.92 -5.36
C THR A 153 13.59 -1.69 -6.87
N ALA A 154 13.23 -0.49 -7.33
CA ALA A 154 13.32 -0.10 -8.74
C ALA A 154 13.35 1.42 -8.89
N ASP A 155 14.22 1.93 -9.76
CA ASP A 155 13.96 3.19 -10.45
C ASP A 155 12.82 2.94 -11.46
N TRP A 156 11.59 2.96 -10.97
CA TRP A 156 10.42 2.58 -11.75
C TRP A 156 10.16 3.53 -12.91
N VAL A 157 10.59 4.80 -12.85
CA VAL A 157 10.43 5.74 -13.98
C VAL A 157 11.19 5.21 -15.20
N ARG A 158 12.39 4.66 -15.01
CA ARG A 158 13.25 4.16 -16.10
C ARG A 158 13.12 2.66 -16.34
N THR A 159 12.86 1.86 -15.32
CA THR A 159 13.02 0.41 -15.38
C THR A 159 11.70 -0.34 -15.18
N PRO A 160 11.23 -1.13 -16.17
CA PRO A 160 10.05 -1.98 -16.02
C PRO A 160 10.28 -3.11 -15.04
N ILE A 161 9.21 -3.40 -14.30
CA ILE A 161 9.13 -4.59 -13.46
C ILE A 161 8.23 -5.63 -14.15
N PRO A 162 8.44 -6.94 -13.91
CA PRO A 162 7.65 -7.99 -14.56
C PRO A 162 6.13 -7.82 -14.41
N GLU A 163 5.71 -7.28 -13.26
CA GLU A 163 4.32 -7.01 -12.91
C GLU A 163 3.63 -5.98 -13.80
N ASP A 164 4.39 -5.11 -14.50
CA ASP A 164 3.82 -4.10 -15.39
C ASP A 164 3.06 -4.75 -16.57
N SER A 165 3.47 -5.95 -16.97
CA SER A 165 2.86 -6.70 -18.09
C SER A 165 1.38 -7.06 -17.89
N GLN A 166 0.90 -7.09 -16.64
CA GLN A 166 -0.49 -7.43 -16.31
C GLN A 166 -1.41 -6.21 -16.21
N LEU A 167 -0.85 -5.01 -16.34
CA LEU A 167 -1.52 -3.72 -16.17
C LEU A 167 -2.18 -3.53 -14.78
N TYR A 168 -2.50 -2.30 -14.44
CA TYR A 168 -3.07 -1.94 -13.14
C TYR A 168 -4.47 -1.34 -13.30
N ASP A 169 -5.33 -1.62 -12.34
CA ASP A 169 -6.64 -0.98 -12.22
C ASP A 169 -6.48 0.42 -11.60
N VAL A 170 -5.54 0.55 -10.65
CA VAL A 170 -5.21 1.81 -9.98
C VAL A 170 -3.69 1.98 -9.91
N VAL A 171 -3.20 3.17 -10.23
CA VAL A 171 -1.82 3.60 -9.92
C VAL A 171 -1.92 4.75 -8.94
N VAL A 172 -1.18 4.69 -7.83
CA VAL A 172 -1.06 5.78 -6.87
C VAL A 172 0.37 6.31 -6.85
N ALA A 173 0.51 7.63 -6.75
CA ALA A 173 1.78 8.31 -6.58
C ALA A 173 1.59 9.47 -5.60
N PHE A 174 1.88 9.20 -4.33
CA PHE A 174 1.69 10.17 -3.27
C PHE A 174 2.99 10.87 -2.91
N SER A 175 3.03 12.20 -3.01
CA SER A 175 4.21 12.98 -2.66
C SER A 175 5.49 12.52 -3.39
N LEU A 176 5.37 12.15 -4.67
CA LEU A 176 6.49 11.66 -5.49
C LEU A 176 6.92 12.64 -6.59
N SER A 177 5.97 13.31 -7.24
CA SER A 177 6.23 14.05 -8.49
C SER A 177 7.30 15.13 -8.34
N LYS A 178 7.41 15.78 -7.18
CA LYS A 178 8.50 16.73 -6.90
C LYS A 178 9.87 16.10 -7.02
N TRP A 179 10.06 14.90 -6.49
CA TRP A 179 11.37 14.25 -6.46
C TRP A 179 11.80 13.80 -7.85
N ILE A 180 10.86 13.30 -8.65
CA ILE A 180 11.10 13.03 -10.08
C ILE A 180 11.51 14.32 -10.79
N HIS A 181 10.74 15.40 -10.58
CA HIS A 181 10.98 16.68 -11.23
C HIS A 181 12.36 17.26 -10.84
N LEU A 182 12.74 17.23 -9.56
CA LEU A 182 14.04 17.76 -9.12
C LEU A 182 15.22 16.95 -9.65
N ASN A 183 15.08 15.63 -9.80
CA ASN A 183 16.19 14.77 -10.23
C ASN A 183 16.33 14.68 -11.76
N GLU A 184 15.22 14.76 -12.51
CA GLU A 184 15.19 14.47 -13.95
C GLU A 184 14.51 15.56 -14.80
N GLY A 185 14.13 16.68 -14.18
CA GLY A 185 13.47 17.79 -14.86
C GLY A 185 12.08 17.44 -15.40
N ASP A 186 11.59 18.28 -16.31
CA ASP A 186 10.31 18.09 -16.99
C ASP A 186 10.26 16.78 -17.80
N GLU A 187 11.40 16.35 -18.36
CA GLU A 187 11.45 15.11 -19.13
C GLU A 187 11.21 13.89 -18.25
N GLY A 188 11.79 13.84 -17.05
CA GLY A 188 11.49 12.79 -16.07
C GLY A 188 10.01 12.72 -15.72
N LEU A 189 9.37 13.87 -15.48
CA LEU A 189 7.92 13.93 -15.23
C LEU A 189 7.09 13.45 -16.42
N LYS A 190 7.43 13.87 -17.65
CA LYS A 190 6.74 13.41 -18.85
C LYS A 190 6.89 11.90 -19.06
N PHE A 191 8.08 11.34 -18.81
CA PHE A 191 8.30 9.91 -18.85
C PHE A 191 7.47 9.18 -17.79
N PHE A 192 7.47 9.67 -16.55
CA PHE A 192 6.64 9.13 -15.48
C PHE A 192 5.16 9.10 -15.86
N PHE A 193 4.59 10.22 -16.32
CA PHE A 193 3.18 10.25 -16.72
C PHE A 193 2.86 9.37 -17.92
N ARG A 194 3.75 9.30 -18.91
CA ARG A 194 3.60 8.37 -20.05
C ARG A 194 3.57 6.93 -19.56
N ARG A 195 4.46 6.57 -18.65
CA ARG A 195 4.56 5.23 -18.11
C ARG A 195 3.34 4.84 -17.30
N VAL A 196 2.84 5.74 -16.44
CA VAL A 196 1.57 5.55 -15.72
C VAL A 196 0.44 5.25 -16.70
N PHE A 197 0.34 6.00 -17.80
CA PHE A 197 -0.66 5.76 -18.84
C PHE A 197 -0.50 4.39 -19.50
N GLU A 198 0.73 3.96 -19.80
CA GLU A 198 1.02 2.67 -20.44
C GLU A 198 0.69 1.46 -19.57
N VAL A 199 0.88 1.56 -18.25
CA VAL A 199 0.62 0.45 -17.33
C VAL A 199 -0.82 0.41 -16.81
N LEU A 200 -1.62 1.45 -17.04
CA LEU A 200 -3.04 1.45 -16.65
C LEU A 200 -3.88 0.67 -17.65
N LYS A 201 -4.84 -0.11 -17.14
CA LYS A 201 -5.91 -0.66 -17.98
C LYS A 201 -6.77 0.47 -18.53
N ARG A 202 -7.47 0.21 -19.64
CA ARG A 202 -8.53 1.11 -20.11
C ARG A 202 -9.58 1.30 -19.01
N GLY A 203 -9.87 2.55 -18.68
CA GLY A 203 -10.75 2.90 -17.56
C GLY A 203 -10.11 2.81 -16.16
N GLY A 204 -8.81 2.49 -16.09
CA GLY A 204 -8.06 2.52 -14.84
C GLY A 204 -7.86 3.95 -14.32
N THR A 205 -7.55 4.06 -13.03
CA THR A 205 -7.47 5.35 -12.34
C THR A 205 -6.04 5.67 -11.92
N PHE A 206 -5.58 6.88 -12.21
CA PHE A 206 -4.35 7.43 -11.65
C PHE A 206 -4.67 8.39 -10.51
N VAL A 207 -4.11 8.13 -9.33
CA VAL A 207 -4.20 9.02 -8.16
C VAL A 207 -2.85 9.69 -7.95
N LEU A 208 -2.82 11.01 -8.10
CA LEU A 208 -1.62 11.83 -7.93
C LEU A 208 -1.82 12.82 -6.79
N GLU A 209 -0.93 12.81 -5.80
CA GLU A 209 -0.76 13.90 -4.84
C GLU A 209 0.54 14.63 -5.18
N PRO A 210 0.49 15.74 -5.94
CA PRO A 210 1.67 16.54 -6.23
C PRO A 210 2.03 17.43 -5.03
N GLN A 211 3.32 17.58 -4.74
CA GLN A 211 3.74 18.54 -3.71
C GLN A 211 3.72 19.98 -4.23
N PRO A 212 3.37 20.96 -3.37
CA PRO A 212 3.31 22.36 -3.77
C PRO A 212 4.70 22.93 -4.13
N TRP A 213 4.72 23.91 -5.03
CA TRP A 213 5.94 24.51 -5.60
C TRP A 213 6.84 25.12 -4.53
N GLU A 214 6.27 25.72 -3.49
CA GLU A 214 6.98 26.33 -2.36
C GLU A 214 7.90 25.31 -1.64
N SER A 215 7.57 24.01 -1.72
CA SER A 215 8.38 22.95 -1.14
C SER A 215 9.63 22.58 -1.97
N TYR A 216 9.72 23.03 -3.23
CA TYR A 216 10.88 22.80 -4.10
C TYR A 216 12.12 23.57 -3.63
N ALA A 217 11.94 24.84 -3.24
CA ALA A 217 13.05 25.71 -2.83
C ALA A 217 13.80 25.17 -1.60
N LYS A 218 13.10 24.47 -0.69
CA LYS A 218 13.71 23.80 0.47
C LYS A 218 14.47 22.55 0.06
N ALA A 219 13.93 21.76 -0.86
CA ALA A 219 14.53 20.51 -1.33
C ALA A 219 15.78 20.75 -2.20
N LYS A 220 15.79 21.81 -3.03
CA LYS A 220 16.96 22.17 -3.85
C LYS A 220 18.24 22.42 -3.05
N ARG A 221 18.11 22.85 -1.78
CA ARG A 221 19.27 23.07 -0.88
C ARG A 221 19.95 21.78 -0.42
N LEU A 222 19.35 20.62 -0.69
CA LEU A 222 19.90 19.30 -0.38
C LEU A 222 20.73 18.74 -1.53
N ASP A 223 20.67 19.36 -2.71
CA ASP A 223 21.51 19.00 -3.85
C ASP A 223 22.89 19.66 -3.68
N HIS A 224 23.94 18.85 -3.56
CA HIS A 224 25.31 19.32 -3.34
C HIS A 224 26.04 19.72 -4.62
N VAL A 225 25.37 19.68 -5.78
CA VAL A 225 25.94 20.09 -7.07
C VAL A 225 25.58 21.55 -7.34
N CYS A 226 26.46 22.45 -6.89
CA CYS A 226 26.66 23.77 -7.51
C CYS A 226 27.91 23.71 -8.38
#